data_AF-A0A432J9N7-F1
#
_entry.id   AF-A0A432J9N7-F1
#
_cell.length_a   1.000
_cell.length_b   1.000
_cell.length_c   1.000
_cell.angle_alpha   90.00
_cell.angle_beta   90.00
_cell.angle_gamma   90.00
#
_symmetry.space_group_name_H-M   'P 1'
#
loop_
_entity.id
_entity.type
_entity.pdbx_description
1 polymer ?
#
loop_
_entity_poly.entity_id
_entity_poly.type
_entity_poly.pdbx_seq_one_letter_code
_entity_poly.pdbx_strand_id
1 'polypeptide(L)'
;MGNLDQAADNFEHAAAFCRKAGYRPELGWTCCDYADALSLRNGPGDHKKAAGLLDESMAIATELGMRPLMERVADRQGALATQPVAKATYPDGLTQREVEVLRLLAQGKSNSQIAQELVVAEGTSRRHMANIHEKIDVANRAEATRYALREGLLSLDESSD
;
A
#
# COMPACT_ATOMS: atom_id res chain seq x y z
N MET A 1 -0.06 -17.59 16.55
CA MET A 1 0.43 -16.43 15.78
C MET A 1 -0.24 -15.20 16.37
N GLY A 2 0.54 -14.32 16.99
CA GLY A 2 0.01 -13.13 17.64
C GLY A 2 -0.62 -12.18 16.63
N ASN A 3 -1.72 -11.54 17.01
CA ASN A 3 -2.57 -10.74 16.13
C ASN A 3 -1.84 -9.43 15.73
N LEU A 4 -1.06 -9.47 14.64
CA LEU A 4 -0.27 -8.33 14.15
C LEU A 4 -1.15 -7.11 13.85
N ASP A 5 -2.41 -7.33 13.47
CA ASP A 5 -3.41 -6.28 13.31
C ASP A 5 -3.74 -5.59 14.63
N GLN A 6 -3.99 -6.37 15.69
CA GLN A 6 -4.22 -5.82 17.02
C GLN A 6 -3.00 -5.03 17.53
N ALA A 7 -1.79 -5.49 17.21
CA ALA A 7 -0.58 -4.76 17.57
C ALA A 7 -0.51 -3.41 16.84
N ALA A 8 -0.77 -3.39 15.53
CA ALA A 8 -0.80 -2.17 14.72
C ALA A 8 -1.85 -1.18 15.25
N ASP A 9 -3.05 -1.66 15.58
CA ASP A 9 -4.11 -0.82 16.15
C ASP A 9 -3.71 -0.26 17.52
N ASN A 10 -3.10 -1.07 18.39
CA ASN A 10 -2.65 -0.63 19.71
C ASN A 10 -1.59 0.48 19.60
N PHE A 11 -0.64 0.34 18.66
CA PHE A 11 0.38 1.35 18.42
C PHE A 11 -0.21 2.64 17.84
N GLU A 12 -1.20 2.55 16.95
CA GLU A 12 -1.89 3.72 16.42
C GLU A 12 -2.57 4.53 17.53
N HIS A 13 -3.27 3.86 18.45
CA HIS A 13 -3.87 4.50 19.62
C HIS A 13 -2.80 5.13 20.53
N ALA A 14 -1.70 4.43 20.79
CA ALA A 14 -0.61 4.94 21.63
C ALA A 14 0.06 6.18 21.01
N ALA A 15 0.33 6.17 19.71
CA ALA A 15 0.90 7.31 19.00
C ALA A 15 -0.06 8.52 19.00
N ALA A 16 -1.35 8.29 18.75
CA ALA A 16 -2.37 9.34 18.83
C ALA A 16 -2.45 9.96 20.24
N PHE A 17 -2.38 9.12 21.28
CA PHE A 17 -2.35 9.56 22.67
C PHE A 17 -1.12 10.42 22.96
N CYS A 18 0.09 9.94 22.64
CA CYS A 18 1.33 10.68 22.90
C CYS A 18 1.34 12.02 22.16
N ARG A 19 0.84 12.05 20.92
CA ARG A 19 0.70 13.28 20.13
C ARG A 19 -0.24 14.28 20.79
N LYS A 20 -1.38 13.82 21.31
CA LYS A 20 -2.34 14.69 22.01
C LYS A 20 -1.82 15.17 23.37
N ALA A 21 -1.09 14.31 24.09
CA ALA A 21 -0.53 14.61 25.41
C ALA A 21 0.74 15.48 25.34
N GLY A 22 1.36 15.62 24.16
CA GLY A 22 2.60 16.36 23.97
C GLY A 22 3.86 15.61 24.45
N TYR A 23 3.75 14.29 24.68
CA TYR A 23 4.87 13.44 25.10
C TYR A 23 5.75 13.08 23.91
N ARG A 24 6.60 14.03 23.54
CA ARG A 24 7.42 13.95 22.34
C ARG A 24 8.43 12.80 22.33
N PRO A 25 9.22 12.56 23.40
CA PRO A 25 10.15 11.43 23.41
C PRO A 25 9.44 10.08 23.21
N GLU A 26 8.31 9.89 23.90
CA GLU A 26 7.49 8.68 23.84
C GLU A 26 6.83 8.52 22.46
N LEU A 27 6.41 9.62 21.84
CA LEU A 27 5.88 9.62 20.48
C LEU A 27 6.93 9.13 19.49
N GLY A 28 8.18 9.59 19.60
CA GLY A 28 9.28 9.14 18.74
C GLY A 28 9.49 7.63 18.79
N TRP A 29 9.65 7.07 20.00
CA TRP A 29 9.79 5.62 20.17
C TRP A 29 8.57 4.84 19.66
N THR A 30 7.36 5.33 19.97
CA THR A 30 6.12 4.68 19.54
C THR A 30 5.99 4.66 18.02
N CYS A 31 6.36 5.75 17.31
CA CYS A 31 6.35 5.78 15.86
C CYS A 31 7.35 4.77 15.26
N CYS A 32 8.55 4.65 15.84
CA CYS A 32 9.54 3.65 15.40
C CYS A 32 9.04 2.21 15.63
N ASP A 33 8.52 1.89 16.82
CA ASP A 33 7.96 0.56 17.12
C ASP A 33 6.72 0.24 16.27
N TYR A 34 5.90 1.26 15.97
CA TYR A 34 4.75 1.10 15.08
C TYR A 34 5.19 0.77 13.64
N ALA A 35 6.21 1.46 13.13
CA ALA A 35 6.78 1.16 11.81
C ALA A 35 7.34 -0.26 11.72
N ASP A 36 7.98 -0.76 12.78
CA ASP A 36 8.45 -2.14 12.89
C ASP A 36 7.27 -3.14 12.81
N ALA A 37 6.17 -2.86 13.54
CA ALA A 37 4.98 -3.70 13.51
C ALA A 37 4.31 -3.76 12.13
N LEU A 38 4.20 -2.62 11.44
CA LEU A 38 3.66 -2.54 10.07
C LEU A 38 4.55 -3.28 9.07
N SER A 39 5.88 -3.16 9.21
CA SER A 39 6.82 -3.87 8.35
C SER A 39 6.74 -5.39 8.52
N LEU A 40 6.47 -5.86 9.75
CA LEU A 40 6.22 -7.28 10.02
C LEU A 40 4.87 -7.77 9.50
N ARG A 41 3.83 -6.94 9.58
CA ARG A 41 2.49 -7.25 9.04
C ARG A 41 2.51 -7.35 7.51
N ASN A 42 3.24 -6.46 6.85
CA ASN A 42 3.44 -6.44 5.40
C ASN A 42 2.12 -6.42 4.60
N GLY A 43 1.12 -5.70 5.11
CA GLY A 43 -0.17 -5.50 4.46
C GLY A 43 -0.15 -4.40 3.39
N PRO A 44 -1.23 -4.26 2.60
CA PRO A 44 -1.34 -3.21 1.59
C PRO A 44 -1.23 -1.81 2.22
N GLY A 45 -0.27 -1.01 1.78
CA GLY A 45 -0.05 0.35 2.28
C GLY A 45 0.82 0.46 3.54
N ASP A 46 1.16 -0.66 4.19
CA ASP A 46 1.96 -0.68 5.41
C ASP A 46 3.35 -0.10 5.20
N HIS A 47 3.98 -0.37 4.06
CA HIS A 47 5.29 0.17 3.73
C HIS A 47 5.29 1.71 3.66
N LYS A 48 4.26 2.30 3.05
CA LYS A 48 4.10 3.76 2.96
C LYS A 48 3.82 4.36 4.35
N LYS A 49 2.97 3.71 5.15
CA LYS A 49 2.66 4.16 6.52
C LYS A 49 3.89 4.05 7.43
N ALA A 50 4.64 2.95 7.36
CA ALA A 50 5.88 2.74 8.09
C ALA A 50 6.95 3.78 7.74
N ALA A 51 7.14 4.09 6.45
CA ALA A 51 8.06 5.14 6.02
C ALA A 51 7.71 6.51 6.64
N GLY A 52 6.43 6.91 6.59
CA GLY A 52 6.00 8.18 7.20
C GLY A 52 6.18 8.23 8.72
N LEU A 53 6.00 7.10 9.41
CA LEU A 53 6.23 7.01 10.86
C LEU A 53 7.72 7.08 11.21
N LEU A 54 8.60 6.50 10.40
CA LEU A 54 10.05 6.62 10.58
C LEU A 54 10.52 8.07 10.36
N ASP A 55 9.95 8.78 9.39
CA ASP A 55 10.26 10.20 9.18
C ASP A 55 9.83 11.06 10.38
N GLU A 56 8.63 10.84 10.92
CA GLU A 56 8.15 11.52 12.14
C GLU A 56 9.06 11.20 13.34
N SER A 57 9.43 9.92 13.51
CA SER A 57 10.35 9.48 14.56
C SER A 57 11.74 10.14 14.42
N MET A 58 12.28 10.22 13.20
CA MET A 58 13.57 10.86 12.93
C MET A 58 13.53 12.35 13.27
N ALA A 59 12.46 13.05 12.90
CA ALA A 59 12.29 14.47 13.20
C ALA A 59 12.28 14.74 14.71
N ILE A 60 11.50 13.94 15.46
CA ILE A 60 11.45 14.01 16.92
C ILE A 60 12.82 13.71 17.53
N ALA A 61 13.48 12.64 17.09
CA ALA A 61 14.76 12.22 17.63
C ALA A 61 15.86 13.28 17.38
N THR A 62 15.85 13.91 16.21
CA THR A 62 16.78 14.98 15.85
C THR A 62 16.56 16.23 16.70
N GLU A 63 15.31 16.65 16.87
CA GLU A 63 14.99 17.82 17.68
C GLU A 63 15.39 17.64 19.15
N LEU A 64 15.20 16.44 19.70
CA LEU A 64 15.47 16.12 21.10
C LEU A 64 16.90 15.58 21.34
N GLY A 65 17.72 15.42 20.29
CA GLY A 65 19.07 14.86 20.40
C GLY A 65 19.12 13.39 20.86
N MET A 66 18.07 12.62 20.58
CA MET A 66 17.91 11.22 21.01
C MET A 66 18.72 10.26 20.13
N ARG A 67 20.05 10.26 20.28
CA ARG A 67 20.98 9.44 19.47
C ARG A 67 20.59 7.96 19.30
N PRO A 68 20.18 7.21 20.35
CA PRO A 68 19.80 5.81 20.18
C PRO A 68 18.58 5.62 19.27
N LEU A 69 17.64 6.56 19.29
CA LEU A 69 16.47 6.53 18.43
C LEU A 69 16.86 6.89 16.99
N MET A 70 17.74 7.87 16.80
CA MET A 70 18.24 8.24 15.46
C MET A 70 18.93 7.06 14.77
N GLU A 71 19.84 6.37 15.47
CA GLU A 71 20.54 5.18 14.95
C GLU A 71 19.54 4.08 14.57
N ARG A 72 18.59 3.77 15.46
CA ARG A 72 17.57 2.76 15.20
C ARG A 72 16.71 3.12 13.98
N VAL A 73 16.28 4.36 13.84
CA VAL A 73 15.45 4.79 12.70
C VAL A 73 16.25 4.73 11.40
N ALA A 74 17.52 5.13 11.40
CA ALA A 74 18.40 5.04 10.23
C ALA A 74 18.56 3.59 9.74
N ASP A 75 18.79 2.65 10.66
CA ASP A 75 18.88 1.21 10.35
C ASP A 75 17.57 0.70 9.71
N ARG A 76 16.41 1.13 10.24
CA ARG A 76 15.10 0.75 9.70
C ARG A 76 14.81 1.35 8.33
N GLN A 77 15.16 2.62 8.11
CA GLN A 77 15.04 3.26 6.80
C GLN A 77 15.91 2.54 5.76
N GLY A 78 17.14 2.14 6.12
CA GLY A 78 18.00 1.32 5.27
C GLY A 78 17.41 -0.06 4.96
N ALA A 79 16.77 -0.70 5.95
CA ALA A 79 16.08 -1.97 5.75
C ALA A 79 14.83 -1.83 4.84
N LEU A 80 14.05 -0.75 4.96
CA LEU A 80 12.92 -0.51 4.05
C LEU A 80 13.38 -0.26 2.61
N ALA A 81 14.47 0.47 2.40
CA ALA A 81 15.00 0.74 1.06
C ALA A 81 15.52 -0.52 0.35
N THR A 82 15.94 -1.53 1.11
CA THR A 82 16.48 -2.81 0.60
C THR A 82 15.44 -3.92 0.58
N GLN A 83 14.31 -3.76 1.27
CA GLN A 83 13.19 -4.68 1.16
C GLN A 83 12.62 -4.63 -0.25
N PRO A 84 12.43 -5.78 -0.93
CA PRO A 84 11.62 -5.82 -2.11
C PRO A 84 10.23 -5.37 -1.69
N VAL A 85 9.82 -4.18 -2.14
CA VAL A 85 8.47 -3.64 -1.96
C VAL A 85 7.53 -4.80 -2.25
N ALA A 86 6.86 -5.33 -1.22
CA ALA A 86 5.98 -6.46 -1.38
C ALA A 86 5.03 -6.09 -2.50
N LYS A 87 5.09 -6.82 -3.62
CA LYS A 87 4.15 -6.65 -4.73
C LYS A 87 2.78 -6.51 -4.08
N ALA A 88 2.12 -5.37 -4.29
CA ALA A 88 0.78 -5.16 -3.79
C ALA A 88 0.00 -6.45 -4.10
N THR A 89 -0.37 -7.17 -3.03
CA THR A 89 -0.94 -8.50 -3.17
C THR A 89 -2.39 -8.26 -3.49
N TYR A 90 -2.68 -8.19 -4.78
CA TYR A 90 -4.05 -8.08 -5.25
C TYR A 90 -4.72 -9.46 -5.19
N PRO A 91 -6.05 -9.49 -5.06
CA PRO A 91 -6.83 -10.73 -5.11
C PRO A 91 -6.41 -11.63 -6.28
N ASP A 92 -6.42 -12.94 -6.05
CA ASP A 92 -6.11 -13.98 -7.04
C ASP A 92 -4.75 -13.83 -7.76
N GLY A 93 -3.76 -13.22 -7.09
CA GLY A 93 -2.41 -13.07 -7.64
C GLY A 93 -2.33 -12.10 -8.82
N LEU A 94 -3.29 -11.17 -8.92
CA LEU A 94 -3.23 -10.08 -9.88
C LEU A 94 -1.99 -9.21 -9.59
N THR A 95 -1.37 -8.75 -10.67
CA THR A 95 -0.30 -7.75 -10.61
C THR A 95 -0.90 -6.35 -10.61
N GLN A 96 -0.13 -5.36 -10.16
CA GLN A 96 -0.53 -3.95 -10.23
C GLN A 96 -1.02 -3.55 -11.63
N ARG A 97 -0.29 -3.98 -12.66
CA ARG A 97 -0.64 -3.65 -14.04
C ARG A 97 -1.95 -4.28 -14.49
N GLU A 98 -2.22 -5.50 -14.06
CA GLU A 98 -3.49 -6.19 -14.35
C GLU A 98 -4.65 -5.53 -13.60
N VAL A 99 -4.44 -5.04 -12.38
CA VAL A 99 -5.47 -4.28 -11.65
C VAL A 99 -5.76 -2.93 -12.30
N GLU A 100 -4.75 -2.21 -12.79
CA GLU A 100 -4.96 -0.98 -13.56
C GLU A 100 -5.83 -1.24 -14.80
N VAL A 101 -5.53 -2.29 -15.57
CA VAL A 101 -6.34 -2.70 -16.73
C VAL A 101 -7.77 -3.06 -16.31
N LEU A 102 -7.93 -3.82 -15.23
CA LEU A 102 -9.23 -4.26 -14.71
C LEU A 102 -10.09 -3.09 -14.22
N ARG A 103 -9.49 -2.06 -13.61
CA ARG A 103 -10.17 -0.81 -13.21
C ARG A 103 -10.72 -0.06 -14.42
N LEU A 104 -9.87 0.17 -15.42
CA LEU A 104 -10.29 0.87 -16.64
C LEU A 104 -11.35 0.08 -17.41
N LEU A 105 -11.24 -1.25 -17.40
CA LEU A 105 -12.27 -2.14 -17.93
C LEU A 105 -13.61 -1.94 -17.23
N ALA A 106 -13.60 -1.89 -15.90
CA ALA A 106 -14.80 -1.72 -15.09
C ALA A 106 -15.41 -0.31 -15.21
N GLN A 107 -14.62 0.70 -15.58
CA GLN A 107 -15.09 2.04 -16.00
C GLN A 107 -15.74 2.04 -17.41
N GLY A 108 -15.75 0.91 -18.12
CA GLY A 108 -16.35 0.79 -19.44
C GLY A 108 -15.41 1.11 -20.62
N LYS A 109 -14.11 1.35 -20.38
CA LYS A 109 -13.16 1.72 -21.43
C LYS A 109 -12.82 0.56 -22.38
N SER A 110 -12.83 0.80 -23.69
CA SER A 110 -12.46 -0.19 -24.69
C SER A 110 -10.97 -0.59 -24.60
N ASN A 111 -10.57 -1.70 -25.24
CA ASN A 111 -9.17 -2.12 -25.24
C ASN A 111 -8.22 -1.06 -25.83
N SER A 112 -8.69 -0.29 -26.82
CA SER A 112 -7.93 0.81 -27.43
C SER A 112 -7.80 2.01 -26.48
N GLN A 113 -8.87 2.37 -25.76
CA GLN A 113 -8.83 3.42 -24.74
C GLN A 113 -7.92 3.05 -23.58
N ILE A 114 -8.02 1.81 -23.10
CA ILE A 114 -7.12 1.26 -22.07
C ILE A 114 -5.68 1.32 -22.56
N ALA A 115 -5.41 0.88 -23.79
CA ALA A 115 -4.06 0.89 -24.35
C ALA A 115 -3.49 2.32 -24.43
N GLN A 116 -4.32 3.29 -24.82
CA GLN A 116 -3.95 4.70 -24.89
C GLN A 116 -3.61 5.28 -23.51
N GLU A 117 -4.48 5.07 -22.52
CA GLU A 117 -4.32 5.60 -21.17
C GLU A 117 -3.12 4.98 -20.44
N LEU A 118 -2.87 3.71 -20.72
CA LEU A 118 -1.76 2.97 -20.17
C LEU A 118 -0.47 3.11 -20.98
N VAL A 119 -0.49 3.85 -22.09
CA VAL A 119 0.63 4.08 -23.03
C VAL A 119 1.28 2.77 -23.48
N VAL A 120 0.46 1.83 -23.94
CA VAL A 120 0.87 0.52 -24.46
C VAL A 120 0.22 0.21 -25.81
N ALA A 121 0.72 -0.80 -26.51
CA ALA A 121 0.06 -1.31 -27.71
C ALA A 121 -1.27 -2.00 -27.37
N GLU A 122 -2.24 -1.93 -28.27
CA GLU A 122 -3.56 -2.58 -28.08
C GLU A 122 -3.44 -4.10 -27.90
N GLY A 123 -2.48 -4.74 -28.59
CA GLY A 123 -2.18 -6.16 -28.41
C GLY A 123 -1.73 -6.50 -26.99
N THR A 124 -0.99 -5.60 -26.33
CA THR A 124 -0.56 -5.75 -24.94
C THR A 124 -1.75 -5.64 -23.99
N SER A 125 -2.66 -4.70 -24.24
CA SER A 125 -3.91 -4.58 -23.48
C SER A 125 -4.75 -5.88 -23.58
N ARG A 126 -4.93 -6.43 -24.78
CA ARG A 126 -5.63 -7.72 -24.97
C ARG A 126 -4.95 -8.89 -24.24
N ARG A 127 -3.62 -8.94 -24.24
CA ARG A 127 -2.86 -9.95 -23.50
C ARG A 127 -3.06 -9.82 -22.00
N HIS A 128 -3.07 -8.60 -21.46
CA HIS A 128 -3.42 -8.37 -20.05
C HIS A 128 -4.83 -8.87 -19.73
N MET A 129 -5.82 -8.62 -20.60
CA MET A 129 -7.18 -9.13 -20.40
C MET A 129 -7.24 -10.66 -20.32
N ALA A 130 -6.52 -11.35 -21.21
CA ALA A 130 -6.48 -12.81 -21.20
C ALA A 130 -5.89 -13.35 -19.90
N ASN A 131 -4.77 -12.78 -19.44
CA ASN A 131 -4.16 -13.16 -18.17
C ASN A 131 -5.07 -12.85 -16.97
N ILE A 132 -5.79 -11.73 -17.00
CA ILE A 132 -6.74 -11.38 -15.94
C ILE A 132 -7.84 -12.43 -15.86
N HIS A 133 -8.47 -12.75 -17.00
CA HIS A 133 -9.54 -13.75 -17.07
C HIS A 133 -9.10 -15.12 -16.54
N GLU A 134 -7.88 -15.55 -16.88
CA GLU A 134 -7.30 -16.80 -16.37
C GLU A 134 -7.09 -16.76 -14.85
N LYS A 135 -6.61 -15.62 -14.32
CA LYS A 135 -6.33 -15.49 -12.88
C LYS A 135 -7.59 -15.44 -12.02
N ILE A 136 -8.63 -14.74 -12.46
CA ILE A 136 -9.87 -14.55 -11.69
C ILE A 136 -10.98 -15.55 -12.07
N ASP A 137 -10.65 -16.52 -12.93
CA ASP A 137 -11.53 -17.57 -13.43
C ASP A 137 -12.87 -17.05 -13.99
N VAL A 138 -12.77 -16.13 -14.96
CA VAL A 138 -13.95 -15.56 -15.65
C VAL A 138 -13.85 -15.69 -17.15
N ALA A 139 -14.99 -15.80 -17.82
CA ALA A 139 -15.05 -16.04 -19.27
C ALA A 139 -15.19 -14.74 -20.07
N ASN A 140 -15.74 -13.67 -19.47
CA ASN A 140 -16.08 -12.47 -20.22
C ASN A 140 -15.87 -11.17 -19.45
N ARG A 141 -15.87 -10.07 -20.22
CA ARG A 141 -15.70 -8.72 -19.72
C ARG A 141 -16.71 -8.33 -18.65
N ALA A 142 -17.97 -8.76 -18.77
CA ALA A 142 -19.01 -8.42 -17.80
C ALA A 142 -18.79 -9.13 -16.44
N GLU A 143 -18.24 -10.34 -16.46
CA GLU A 143 -17.81 -11.04 -15.25
C GLU A 143 -16.57 -10.38 -14.63
N ALA A 144 -15.59 -9.99 -15.44
CA ALA A 144 -14.42 -9.24 -14.97
C ALA A 144 -14.81 -7.90 -14.31
N THR A 145 -15.76 -7.16 -14.90
CA THR A 145 -16.30 -5.93 -14.30
C THR A 145 -16.97 -6.22 -12.94
N ARG A 146 -17.78 -7.28 -12.86
CA ARG A 146 -18.44 -7.67 -11.61
C ARG A 146 -17.46 -8.08 -10.52
N TYR A 147 -16.40 -8.79 -10.90
CA TYR A 147 -15.30 -9.12 -10.01
C TYR A 147 -14.65 -7.84 -9.45
N ALA A 148 -14.29 -6.89 -10.31
CA ALA A 148 -13.66 -5.64 -9.90
C ALA A 148 -14.51 -4.84 -8.90
N LEU A 149 -15.84 -4.85 -9.09
CA LEU A 149 -16.80 -4.25 -8.17
C LEU A 149 -16.86 -4.99 -6.83
N ARG A 150 -16.93 -6.33 -6.87
CA ARG A 150 -17.02 -7.18 -5.67
C ARG A 150 -15.79 -7.05 -4.77
N GLU A 151 -14.61 -7.02 -5.38
CA GLU A 151 -13.33 -6.92 -4.67
C GLU A 151 -12.98 -5.46 -4.29
N GLY A 152 -13.87 -4.49 -4.55
CA GLY A 152 -13.66 -3.09 -4.21
C GLY A 152 -12.46 -2.46 -4.93
N LEU A 153 -12.11 -2.97 -6.12
CA LEU A 153 -10.90 -2.57 -6.84
C LEU A 153 -11.07 -1.24 -7.59
N LEU A 154 -12.27 -0.68 -7.67
CA LEU A 154 -12.51 0.63 -8.25
C LEU A 154 -11.98 1.72 -7.31
N SER A 155 -10.92 2.43 -7.72
CA SER A 155 -10.68 3.77 -7.18
C SER A 155 -11.74 4.70 -7.78
N LEU A 156 -12.56 5.29 -6.93
CA LEU A 156 -13.22 6.55 -7.25
C LEU A 156 -12.13 7.61 -7.27
N ASP A 157 -11.29 7.61 -8.31
CA ASP A 157 -10.51 8.79 -8.61
C ASP A 157 -11.51 9.78 -9.19
N GLU A 158 -11.93 10.68 -8.30
CA GLU A 158 -12.67 11.90 -8.57
C GLU A 158 -12.24 12.43 -9.94
N SER A 159 -13.22 12.47 -10.84
CA SER A 159 -13.25 13.28 -12.04
C SER A 159 -12.34 14.50 -11.91
N SER A 160 -11.26 14.51 -12.70
CA SER A 160 -10.57 15.73 -13.06
C SER A 160 -11.59 16.69 -13.68
N ASP A 161 -11.76 17.83 -13.01
CA ASP A 161 -12.27 19.09 -13.58
C ASP A 161 -11.17 19.70 -14.47
#